data_AF-A0A1Q9AW05-F1
#
_entry.id   AF-A0A1Q9AW05-F1
#
_cell.length_a   1.000
_cell.length_b   1.000
_cell.length_c   1.000
_cell.angle_alpha   90.00
_cell.angle_beta   90.00
_cell.angle_gamma   90.00
#
_symmetry.space_group_name_H-M   'P 1'
#
loop_
_entity.id
_entity.type
_entity.pdbx_description
1 polymer ?
#
loop_
_entity_poly.entity_id
_entity_poly.type
_entity_poly.pdbx_seq_one_letter_code
_entity_poly.pdbx_strand_id
1 'polypeptide(L)'
;MSACRVLMSAVAISTAFWGQTSAAEGYQLKLSLTSPDARHDPDGVWTDDDLAFIRQTGRAPAIYTARLTTPSGDWLLSQTNGDCNMQGMCTALLVLRKAGTQPLIMANPQLPLGGTAVLSLNYRKLSTEEVDQNGQPIEGSYDVGPLK
;
A
#
# COMPACT_ATOMS: atom_id res chain seq x y z
N MET A 1 0.48 -75.31 8.44
CA MET A 1 -0.78 -74.84 9.07
C MET A 1 -0.73 -73.32 9.15
N SER A 2 -1.80 -72.68 8.68
CA SER A 2 -2.24 -71.29 8.91
C SER A 2 -1.28 -70.16 8.49
N ALA A 3 -1.41 -69.60 7.28
CA ALA A 3 -2.45 -68.66 6.79
C ALA A 3 -2.16 -67.19 7.16
N CYS A 4 -1.50 -66.53 6.20
CA CYS A 4 -1.32 -65.09 6.05
C CYS A 4 -2.69 -64.41 5.83
N ARG A 5 -2.98 -63.32 6.56
CA ARG A 5 -4.10 -62.43 6.24
C ARG A 5 -3.59 -61.01 6.06
N VAL A 6 -3.81 -60.53 4.85
CA VAL A 6 -3.41 -59.26 4.27
C VAL A 6 -4.23 -58.11 4.88
N LEU A 7 -3.54 -57.02 5.24
CA LEU A 7 -4.13 -55.75 5.67
C LEU A 7 -4.92 -55.11 4.50
N MET A 8 -6.18 -54.75 4.74
CA MET A 8 -6.93 -53.82 3.90
C MET A 8 -6.49 -52.39 4.21
N SER A 9 -5.77 -51.77 3.29
CA SER A 9 -5.46 -50.34 3.31
C SER A 9 -6.62 -49.56 2.66
N ALA A 10 -7.37 -48.80 3.47
CA ALA A 10 -8.34 -47.83 2.97
C ALA A 10 -7.60 -46.54 2.57
N VAL A 11 -7.59 -46.23 1.27
CA VAL A 11 -7.05 -44.96 0.75
C VAL A 11 -8.19 -43.94 0.78
N ALA A 12 -8.17 -43.06 1.77
CA ALA A 12 -8.99 -41.86 1.79
C ALA A 12 -8.36 -40.80 0.87
N ILE A 13 -9.00 -40.51 -0.25
CA ILE A 13 -8.64 -39.39 -1.13
C ILE A 13 -9.19 -38.12 -0.48
N SER A 14 -8.39 -37.50 0.38
CA SER A 14 -8.66 -36.16 0.87
C SER A 14 -8.36 -35.18 -0.26
N THR A 15 -9.41 -34.56 -0.81
CA THR A 15 -9.30 -33.44 -1.75
C THR A 15 -8.50 -32.32 -1.08
N ALA A 16 -7.29 -32.08 -1.59
CA ALA A 16 -6.47 -30.96 -1.17
C ALA A 16 -7.27 -29.67 -1.42
N PHE A 17 -7.50 -28.90 -0.35
CA PHE A 17 -7.93 -27.52 -0.44
C PHE A 17 -6.86 -26.77 -1.24
N TRP A 18 -7.22 -26.33 -2.44
CA TRP A 18 -6.46 -25.35 -3.17
C TRP A 18 -6.63 -24.04 -2.41
N GLY A 19 -5.76 -23.81 -1.42
CA GLY A 19 -5.54 -22.46 -0.91
C GLY A 19 -5.13 -21.64 -2.13
N GLN A 20 -5.99 -20.72 -2.54
CA GLN A 20 -5.63 -19.69 -3.50
C GLN A 20 -4.57 -18.83 -2.83
N THR A 21 -3.31 -19.23 -2.99
CA THR A 21 -2.19 -18.33 -2.78
C THR A 21 -2.25 -17.32 -3.91
N SER A 22 -3.06 -16.27 -3.75
CA SER A 22 -2.83 -15.04 -4.52
C SER A 22 -1.54 -14.46 -3.98
N ALA A 23 -0.42 -14.87 -4.57
CA ALA A 23 0.81 -14.12 -4.47
C ALA A 23 0.47 -12.70 -4.93
N ALA A 24 0.56 -11.73 -4.02
CA ALA A 24 0.58 -10.33 -4.39
C ALA A 24 1.85 -10.12 -5.22
N GLU A 25 1.79 -10.41 -6.51
CA GLU A 25 2.88 -10.21 -7.46
C GLU A 25 3.04 -8.71 -7.69
N GLY A 26 3.80 -8.08 -6.82
CA GLY A 26 4.06 -6.64 -6.87
C GLY A 26 5.07 -6.21 -5.82
N TYR A 27 5.45 -4.94 -5.93
CA TYR A 27 6.36 -4.30 -5.00
C TYR A 27 5.56 -3.76 -3.82
N GLN A 28 5.85 -4.29 -2.62
CA GLN A 28 5.23 -3.79 -1.39
C GLN A 28 5.83 -2.44 -0.99
N LEU A 29 4.96 -1.46 -0.81
CA LEU A 29 5.28 -0.11 -0.35
C LEU A 29 4.66 0.06 1.03
N LYS A 30 5.40 -0.37 2.05
CA LYS A 30 5.00 -0.25 3.46
C LYS A 30 5.42 1.12 4.00
N LEU A 31 4.44 1.96 4.29
CA LEU A 31 4.69 3.30 4.81
C LEU A 31 5.34 3.25 6.18
N SER A 32 6.36 4.07 6.37
CA SER A 32 7.02 4.27 7.67
C SER A 32 7.08 5.75 7.97
N LEU A 33 6.89 6.12 9.24
CA LEU A 33 7.03 7.50 9.68
C LEU A 33 8.47 7.97 9.46
N THR A 34 8.68 8.95 8.59
CA THR A 34 10.01 9.46 8.24
C THR A 34 10.21 10.92 8.61
N SER A 35 9.15 11.68 8.83
CA SER A 35 9.22 13.05 9.34
C SER A 35 8.18 13.30 10.42
N PRO A 36 8.52 13.09 11.71
CA PRO A 36 7.66 13.47 12.82
C PRO A 36 7.71 15.00 13.02
N ASP A 37 6.55 15.66 13.08
CA ASP A 37 6.42 17.13 13.12
C ASP A 37 7.11 17.84 11.93
N ALA A 38 6.81 17.37 10.72
CA ALA A 38 7.37 17.90 9.49
C ALA A 38 7.05 19.40 9.37
N ARG A 39 8.09 20.24 9.27
CA ARG A 39 7.95 21.68 8.96
C ARG A 39 7.78 21.92 7.46
N HIS A 40 8.57 21.19 6.69
CA HIS A 40 8.58 21.13 5.24
C HIS A 40 8.61 19.64 4.84
N ASP A 41 8.13 19.32 3.65
CA ASP A 41 8.30 17.97 3.10
C ASP A 41 9.70 17.82 2.50
N PRO A 42 10.59 16.96 3.06
CA PRO A 42 11.93 16.73 2.50
C PRO A 42 11.88 16.15 1.09
N ASP A 43 10.74 15.56 0.72
CA ASP A 43 10.49 14.95 -0.57
C ASP A 43 9.76 15.89 -1.53
N GLY A 44 9.22 17.03 -1.07
CA GLY A 44 8.52 17.98 -1.93
C GLY A 44 7.28 17.42 -2.62
N VAL A 45 6.62 16.41 -2.03
CA VAL A 45 5.32 15.89 -2.48
C VAL A 45 4.19 16.74 -1.89
N TRP A 46 4.31 17.10 -0.61
CA TRP A 46 3.37 17.92 0.13
C TRP A 46 3.87 19.35 0.23
N THR A 47 2.99 20.31 0.01
CA THR A 47 3.31 21.73 0.13
C THR A 47 3.35 22.15 1.59
N ASP A 48 4.00 23.30 1.87
CA ASP A 48 3.98 23.88 3.22
C ASP A 48 2.55 24.23 3.68
N ASP A 49 1.65 24.55 2.73
CA ASP A 49 0.24 24.84 3.00
C ASP A 49 -0.51 23.57 3.41
N ASP A 50 -0.26 22.43 2.76
CA ASP A 50 -0.81 21.13 3.16
C ASP A 50 -0.42 20.82 4.61
N LEU A 51 0.85 21.02 4.96
CA LEU A 51 1.35 20.80 6.33
C LEU A 51 0.80 21.85 7.31
N ALA A 52 0.62 23.10 6.89
CA ALA A 52 0.04 24.15 7.71
C ALA A 52 -1.42 23.88 8.05
N PHE A 53 -2.20 23.35 7.11
CA PHE A 53 -3.59 22.93 7.34
C PHE A 53 -3.67 21.92 8.49
N ILE A 54 -2.78 20.93 8.54
CA ILE A 54 -2.73 19.94 9.63
C ILE A 54 -2.48 20.64 10.98
N ARG A 55 -1.55 21.59 11.03
CA ARG A 55 -1.26 22.37 12.25
C ARG A 55 -2.46 23.16 12.74
N GLN A 56 -3.24 23.74 11.83
CA GLN A 56 -4.45 24.48 12.17
C GLN A 56 -5.51 23.59 12.85
N THR A 57 -5.49 22.28 12.58
CA THR A 57 -6.34 21.30 13.30
C THR A 57 -5.79 20.92 14.69
N GLY A 58 -4.71 21.56 15.17
CA GLY A 58 -4.09 21.29 16.47
C GLY A 58 -3.20 20.04 16.49
N ARG A 59 -2.84 19.49 15.33
CA ARG A 59 -2.01 18.29 15.19
C ARG A 59 -0.61 18.63 14.68
N ALA A 60 0.40 17.87 15.10
CA ALA A 60 1.72 17.91 14.48
C ALA A 60 1.67 17.19 13.11
N PRO A 61 2.10 17.82 12.00
CA PRO A 61 2.16 17.16 10.71
C PRO A 61 3.15 16.00 10.74
N ALA A 62 2.73 14.83 10.29
CA ALA A 62 3.59 13.67 10.17
C ALA A 62 3.57 13.18 8.72
N ILE A 63 4.75 12.90 8.17
CA ILE A 63 4.90 12.34 6.83
C ILE A 63 5.40 10.91 6.94
N TYR A 64 4.67 10.02 6.28
CA TYR A 64 5.00 8.61 6.15
C TYR A 64 5.40 8.33 4.72
N THR A 65 6.48 7.59 4.50
CA THR A 65 6.98 7.29 3.17
C THR A 65 7.39 5.84 2.99
N ALA A 66 7.28 5.34 1.76
CA ALA A 66 7.86 4.09 1.30
C ALA A 66 8.51 4.31 -0.08
N ARG A 67 9.68 3.72 -0.32
CA ARG A 67 10.47 3.96 -1.53
C ARG A 67 10.79 2.66 -2.26
N LEU A 68 10.86 2.74 -3.57
CA LEU A 68 11.28 1.65 -4.44
C LEU A 68 12.03 2.20 -5.66
N THR A 69 13.27 1.78 -5.86
CA THR A 69 14.04 2.09 -7.06
C THR A 69 13.84 1.00 -8.11
N THR A 70 13.52 1.40 -9.34
CA THR A 70 13.31 0.49 -10.48
C THR A 70 14.03 1.03 -11.72
N PRO A 71 14.20 0.22 -12.78
CA PRO A 71 14.70 0.73 -14.07
C PRO A 71 13.85 1.87 -14.66
N SER A 72 12.57 1.96 -14.28
CA SER A 72 11.66 3.02 -14.75
C SER A 72 11.80 4.34 -13.99
N GLY A 73 12.52 4.36 -12.86
CA GLY A 73 12.67 5.48 -11.96
C GLY A 73 12.45 5.11 -10.49
N ASP A 74 12.49 6.12 -9.63
CA ASP A 74 12.24 5.99 -8.19
C ASP A 74 10.77 6.23 -7.89
N TRP A 75 10.12 5.23 -7.31
CA TRP A 75 8.76 5.30 -6.82
C TRP A 75 8.77 5.70 -5.34
N LEU A 76 7.93 6.66 -5.00
CA LEU A 76 7.68 7.09 -3.64
C LEU A 76 6.17 7.01 -3.37
N LEU A 77 5.77 6.27 -2.35
CA LEU A 77 4.46 6.44 -1.73
C LEU A 77 4.63 7.37 -0.55
N SER A 78 3.87 8.46 -0.50
CA SER A 78 3.91 9.45 0.59
C SER A 78 2.52 9.70 1.13
N GLN A 79 2.37 9.79 2.45
CA GLN A 79 1.09 9.98 3.14
C GLN A 79 1.29 10.98 4.29
N THR A 80 0.29 11.83 4.53
CA THR A 80 0.24 12.64 5.75
C THR A 80 -0.86 12.17 6.69
N ASN A 81 -0.77 12.59 7.96
CA ASN A 81 -1.85 12.42 8.94
C ASN A 81 -2.96 13.49 8.84
N GLY A 82 -2.99 14.27 7.76
CA GLY A 82 -3.85 15.45 7.64
C GLY A 82 -5.26 15.15 7.21
N ASP A 83 -5.37 14.44 6.09
CA ASP A 83 -6.61 14.15 5.36
C ASP A 83 -7.08 12.72 5.63
N CYS A 84 -7.29 12.41 6.90
CA CYS A 84 -7.79 11.11 7.33
C CYS A 84 -9.29 11.20 7.62
N ASN A 85 -10.08 10.25 7.09
CA ASN A 85 -11.50 10.13 7.42
C ASN A 85 -11.72 9.51 8.81
N MET A 86 -12.99 9.35 9.22
CA MET A 86 -13.35 8.81 10.54
C MET A 86 -12.92 7.34 10.74
N GLN A 87 -12.70 6.61 9.65
CA GLN A 87 -12.18 5.23 9.66
C GLN A 87 -10.64 5.18 9.76
N GLY A 88 -9.96 6.34 9.78
CA GLY A 88 -8.50 6.39 9.81
C GLY A 88 -7.84 6.11 8.45
N MET A 89 -8.62 6.13 7.37
CA MET A 89 -8.12 6.06 6.00
C MET A 89 -7.65 7.44 5.59
N CYS A 90 -6.41 7.55 5.13
CA CYS A 90 -5.83 8.81 4.70
C CYS A 90 -5.38 8.73 3.25
N THR A 91 -5.56 9.84 2.53
CA THR A 91 -5.02 9.99 1.18
C THR A 91 -3.50 9.87 1.18
N ALA A 92 -2.96 9.02 0.31
CA ALA A 92 -1.54 8.99 -0.02
C ALA A 92 -1.34 9.33 -1.50
N LEU A 93 -0.11 9.66 -1.86
CA LEU A 93 0.30 9.96 -3.22
C LEU A 93 1.40 8.99 -3.64
N LEU A 94 1.17 8.26 -4.72
CA LEU A 94 2.21 7.51 -5.41
C LEU A 94 2.86 8.45 -6.42
N VAL A 95 4.17 8.61 -6.33
CA VAL A 95 4.96 9.56 -7.11
C VAL A 95 6.07 8.83 -7.85
N LEU A 96 6.24 9.12 -9.14
CA LEU A 96 7.38 8.67 -9.93
C LEU A 96 8.39 9.81 -10.09
N ARG A 97 9.63 9.54 -9.71
CA ARG A 97 10.76 10.47 -9.84
C ARG A 97 11.75 9.94 -10.84
N LYS A 98 12.16 10.82 -11.75
CA LYS A 98 13.26 10.57 -12.68
C LYS A 98 14.25 11.72 -12.59
N ALA A 99 15.52 11.39 -12.70
CA ALA A 99 16.60 12.37 -12.65
C ALA A 99 16.36 13.50 -13.67
N GLY A 100 16.48 14.75 -13.22
CA GLY A 100 16.32 15.94 -14.07
C GLY A 100 14.89 16.31 -14.45
N THR A 101 13.87 15.65 -13.89
CA THR A 101 12.45 15.98 -14.14
C THR A 101 11.71 16.27 -12.85
N GLN A 102 10.60 17.03 -12.95
CA GLN A 102 9.70 17.21 -11.82
C GLN A 102 9.04 15.87 -11.43
N PRO A 103 8.84 15.61 -10.13
CA PRO A 103 8.09 14.44 -9.68
C PRO A 103 6.68 14.41 -10.29
N LEU A 104 6.25 13.24 -10.75
CA LEU A 104 4.91 13.04 -11.30
C LEU A 104 4.05 12.29 -10.30
N ILE A 105 2.87 12.83 -9.98
CA ILE A 105 1.87 12.10 -9.20
C ILE A 105 1.21 11.08 -10.13
N MET A 106 1.26 9.81 -9.74
CA MET A 106 0.85 8.67 -10.55
C MET A 106 -0.42 7.98 -10.03
N ALA A 107 -0.76 8.16 -8.75
CA ALA A 107 -2.01 7.71 -8.15
C ALA A 107 -2.23 8.42 -6.81
N ASN A 108 -3.47 8.49 -6.34
CA ASN A 108 -3.89 9.09 -5.07
C ASN A 108 -4.72 8.11 -4.21
N PRO A 109 -4.16 6.97 -3.77
CA PRO A 109 -4.92 5.94 -3.07
C PRO A 109 -5.37 6.36 -1.66
N GLN A 110 -6.38 5.66 -1.15
CA GLN A 110 -6.69 5.60 0.27
C GLN A 110 -6.03 4.38 0.91
N LEU A 111 -5.46 4.55 2.09
CA LEU A 111 -4.99 3.46 2.95
C LEU A 111 -4.98 3.90 4.42
N PRO A 112 -5.02 2.97 5.39
CA PRO A 112 -4.83 3.32 6.80
C PRO A 112 -3.53 4.11 7.00
N LEU A 113 -3.47 4.97 8.02
CA LEU A 113 -2.26 5.72 8.34
C LEU A 113 -1.07 4.76 8.58
N GLY A 114 0.00 4.91 7.81
CA GLY A 114 1.15 3.99 7.88
C GLY A 114 0.89 2.60 7.26
N GLY A 115 -0.15 2.48 6.43
CA GLY A 115 -0.55 1.25 5.76
C GLY A 115 0.44 0.77 4.69
N THR A 116 0.04 -0.26 3.95
CA THR A 116 0.82 -0.84 2.86
C THR A 116 0.04 -0.77 1.56
N ALA A 117 0.72 -0.43 0.47
CA ALA A 117 0.20 -0.59 -0.89
C ALA A 117 1.06 -1.58 -1.67
N VAL A 118 0.50 -2.17 -2.72
CA VAL A 118 1.20 -3.09 -3.62
C VAL A 118 1.18 -2.50 -5.04
N LEU A 119 2.35 -2.12 -5.54
CA LEU A 119 2.52 -1.66 -6.91
C LEU A 119 2.73 -2.87 -7.82
N SER A 120 1.88 -3.05 -8.83
CA SER A 120 1.99 -4.18 -9.76
C SER A 120 3.34 -4.19 -10.48
N LEU A 121 3.83 -5.37 -10.88
CA LEU A 121 5.14 -5.52 -11.55
C LEU A 121 5.26 -4.73 -12.86
N ASN A 122 4.13 -4.47 -13.53
CA ASN A 122 4.06 -3.66 -14.75
C ASN A 122 3.77 -2.17 -14.49
N TYR A 123 3.71 -1.76 -13.23
CA TYR A 123 3.47 -0.39 -12.77
C TYR A 123 2.17 0.24 -13.27
N ARG A 124 1.12 -0.57 -13.50
CA ARG A 124 -0.18 -0.10 -14.02
C ARG A 124 -1.28 -0.04 -12.96
N LYS A 125 -1.12 -0.79 -11.88
CA LYS A 125 -2.09 -0.85 -10.80
C LYS A 125 -1.40 -0.68 -9.45
N LEU A 126 -2.08 0.02 -8.55
CA LEU A 126 -1.71 0.08 -7.15
C LEU A 126 -2.89 -0.47 -6.35
N SER A 127 -2.65 -1.55 -5.59
CA SER A 127 -3.65 -2.13 -4.70
C SER A 127 -3.40 -1.70 -3.25
N THR A 128 -4.47 -1.53 -2.47
CA THR A 128 -4.44 -1.18 -1.05
C THR A 128 -5.42 -2.05 -0.26
N GLU A 129 -5.17 -2.20 1.03
CA GLU A 129 -6.15 -2.71 1.98
C GLU A 129 -6.87 -1.53 2.62
N GLU A 130 -8.17 -1.42 2.41
CA GLU A 130 -9.01 -0.31 2.87
C GLU A 130 -10.11 -0.78 3.81
N VAL A 131 -10.84 0.18 4.38
CA VAL A 131 -11.95 -0.08 5.30
C VAL A 131 -13.19 0.66 4.81
N ASP A 132 -14.30 -0.07 4.65
CA ASP A 132 -15.58 0.50 4.23
C ASP A 132 -16.30 1.27 5.37
N GLN A 133 -17.50 1.77 5.09
CA GLN A 133 -18.30 2.52 6.07
C GLN A 133 -18.73 1.69 7.28
N ASN A 134 -18.73 0.36 7.17
CA ASN A 134 -19.11 -0.59 8.22
C ASN A 134 -17.90 -1.16 8.97
N GLY A 135 -16.69 -0.68 8.67
CA GLY A 135 -15.47 -1.20 9.28
C GLY A 135 -14.97 -2.52 8.65
N GLN A 136 -15.51 -2.93 7.50
CA GLN A 136 -15.11 -4.17 6.83
C GLN A 136 -13.92 -3.92 5.89
N PRO A 137 -12.96 -4.84 5.82
CA PRO A 137 -11.84 -4.72 4.90
C PRO A 137 -12.31 -4.86 3.45
N ILE A 138 -11.84 -3.97 2.58
CA ILE A 138 -12.04 -4.02 1.14
C ILE A 138 -10.71 -3.82 0.41
N GLU A 139 -10.60 -4.32 -0.82
CA GLU A 139 -9.43 -4.08 -1.66
C GLU A 139 -9.64 -2.81 -2.50
N GLY A 140 -8.76 -1.83 -2.32
CA GLY A 140 -8.64 -0.69 -3.22
C GLY A 140 -7.82 -1.06 -4.46
N SER A 141 -8.19 -0.52 -5.62
CA SER A 141 -7.43 -0.70 -6.86
C SER A 141 -7.42 0.57 -7.68
N TYR A 142 -6.23 1.13 -7.88
CA TYR A 142 -6.01 2.43 -8.51
C TYR A 142 -5.24 2.25 -9.81
N ASP A 143 -5.67 2.92 -10.87
CA ASP A 143 -4.87 3.05 -12.09
C ASP A 143 -3.62 3.88 -11.82
N VAL A 144 -2.48 3.40 -12.28
CA VAL A 144 -1.21 4.10 -12.17
C VAL A 144 -0.89 4.78 -13.50
N GLY A 145 -0.92 6.10 -13.47
CA GLY A 145 -0.65 6.97 -14.61
C GLY A 145 -0.63 8.43 -14.16
N PRO A 146 0.02 9.35 -14.91
CA PRO A 146 0.09 10.74 -14.50
C PRO A 146 -1.31 11.31 -14.26
N LEU A 147 -1.55 11.80 -13.04
CA LEU A 147 -2.77 12.53 -12.72
C LEU A 147 -2.69 13.94 -13.33
N LYS A 148 -3.83 14.44 -13.82
CA LYS A 148 -3.96 15.78 -14.41
C LYS A 148 -4.35 16.81 -13.36
#